data_AF-A0A933KC28-F1
#
_entry.id   AF-A0A933KC28-F1
#
_cell.length_a   1.000
_cell.length_b   1.000
_cell.length_c   1.000
_cell.angle_alpha   90.00
_cell.angle_beta   90.00
_cell.angle_gamma   90.00
#
_symmetry.space_group_name_H-M   'P 1'
#
loop_
_entity.id
_entity.type
_entity.pdbx_description
1 polymer ?
#
loop_
_entity_poly.entity_id
_entity_poly.type
_entity_poly.pdbx_seq_one_letter_code
_entity_poly.pdbx_strand_id
1 'polypeptide(L)'
;LAAALPAGGAPAPAGRPVVSATRYGIAIPGEVCYVARVFPAPRHNEPGAPVVMVLANHLGDGLLYQRIRVEGGAYGGFSVYSPSLGQFAMLSYRDPNLEKTVDIYDRCLDEFLAEELDQDTVDKAIIGTVADLDRPMDPATRGLAALERRLAGLTDDARRRFKEAVLTTTAEAMKGGAREILCAAAPEARQAVLAPRERIEAANGVLPEPFEIIGLE
;
A
#
# COMPACT_ATOMS: atom_id res chain seq x y z
N LEU A 1 -38.71 -7.79 -10.44
CA LEU A 1 -37.32 -8.31 -10.46
C LEU A 1 -36.68 -8.31 -9.07
N ALA A 2 -36.55 -7.18 -8.37
CA ALA A 2 -36.01 -7.17 -7.00
C ALA A 2 -36.80 -8.03 -5.97
N ALA A 3 -38.13 -8.09 -6.10
CA ALA A 3 -39.01 -8.91 -5.24
C ALA A 3 -38.98 -10.43 -5.55
N ALA A 4 -38.28 -10.85 -6.61
CA ALA A 4 -38.16 -12.26 -6.99
C ALA A 4 -36.83 -12.89 -6.54
N LEU A 5 -35.95 -12.10 -5.90
CA LEU A 5 -34.70 -12.60 -5.36
C LEU A 5 -34.99 -13.31 -4.02
N PRO A 6 -34.46 -14.53 -3.80
CA PRO A 6 -34.58 -15.20 -2.52
C PRO A 6 -33.96 -14.33 -1.41
N ALA A 7 -34.57 -14.34 -0.23
CA ALA A 7 -34.01 -13.69 0.95
C ALA A 7 -32.70 -14.42 1.35
N GLY A 8 -31.57 -13.97 0.82
CA GLY A 8 -30.26 -14.49 1.18
C GLY A 8 -29.85 -13.95 2.54
N GLY A 9 -29.64 -14.84 3.51
CA GLY A 9 -28.86 -14.49 4.69
C GLY A 9 -27.39 -14.32 4.29
N ALA A 10 -26.71 -13.32 4.84
CA ALA A 10 -25.26 -13.24 4.68
C ALA A 10 -24.65 -14.56 5.21
N PRO A 11 -23.83 -15.29 4.44
CA PRO A 11 -23.10 -16.41 4.99
C PRO A 11 -22.34 -15.94 6.23
N ALA A 12 -22.29 -16.78 7.27
CA ALA A 12 -21.44 -16.49 8.41
C ALA A 12 -20.04 -16.18 7.86
N PRO A 13 -19.40 -15.08 8.28
CA PRO A 13 -18.06 -14.76 7.80
C PRO A 13 -17.19 -15.99 8.07
N ALA A 14 -16.59 -16.54 7.00
CA ALA A 14 -15.61 -17.59 7.16
C ALA A 14 -14.59 -17.09 8.20
N GLY A 15 -14.26 -17.94 9.18
CA GLY A 15 -13.29 -17.59 10.20
C GLY A 15 -12.03 -17.07 9.50
N ARG A 16 -11.62 -15.84 9.83
CA ARG A 16 -10.34 -15.32 9.30
C ARG A 16 -9.25 -16.30 9.72
N PRO A 17 -8.34 -16.69 8.81
CA PRO A 17 -7.13 -17.40 9.21
C PRO A 17 -6.50 -16.63 10.37
N VAL A 18 -6.21 -17.31 11.47
CA VAL A 18 -5.48 -16.70 12.58
C VAL A 18 -4.02 -16.70 12.17
N VAL A 19 -3.54 -15.53 11.77
CA VAL A 19 -2.22 -15.30 11.18
C VAL A 19 -1.27 -14.86 12.31
N SER A 20 -0.52 -15.79 12.89
CA SER A 20 0.38 -15.54 14.03
C SER A 20 1.74 -14.96 13.64
N ALA A 21 2.31 -15.37 12.51
CA ALA A 21 3.56 -14.82 11.98
C ALA A 21 3.40 -13.41 11.41
N THR A 22 4.50 -12.66 11.49
CA THR A 22 4.64 -11.28 10.99
C THR A 22 5.16 -11.26 9.54
N ARG A 23 5.88 -12.32 9.14
CA ARG A 23 6.51 -12.49 7.82
C ARG A 23 6.19 -13.87 7.23
N TYR A 24 5.55 -13.90 6.06
CA TYR A 24 5.17 -15.14 5.33
C TYR A 24 5.85 -15.26 3.98
N GLY A 25 6.24 -16.48 3.64
CA GLY A 25 6.70 -16.85 2.30
C GLY A 25 5.83 -17.96 1.72
N ILE A 26 5.30 -17.74 0.52
CA ILE A 26 4.63 -18.78 -0.25
C ILE A 26 5.56 -19.16 -1.39
N ALA A 27 5.97 -20.43 -1.39
CA ALA A 27 6.83 -20.95 -2.43
C ALA A 27 6.05 -21.08 -3.75
N ILE A 28 6.56 -20.47 -4.82
CA ILE A 28 6.00 -20.57 -6.16
C ILE A 28 7.06 -21.04 -7.16
N PRO A 29 6.68 -21.80 -8.20
CA PRO A 29 7.58 -22.05 -9.32
C PRO A 29 7.81 -20.75 -10.10
N GLY A 30 9.07 -20.36 -10.33
CA GLY A 30 9.40 -19.18 -11.11
C GLY A 30 10.85 -18.72 -10.93
N GLU A 31 11.17 -17.55 -11.49
CA GLU A 31 12.50 -16.93 -11.42
C GLU A 31 12.47 -15.52 -10.80
N VAL A 32 11.30 -15.08 -10.35
CA VAL A 32 11.09 -13.72 -9.82
C VAL A 32 10.27 -13.77 -8.54
N CYS A 33 10.41 -12.72 -7.74
CA CYS A 33 9.75 -12.52 -6.47
C CYS A 33 8.62 -11.50 -6.60
N TYR A 34 7.67 -11.58 -5.67
CA TYR A 34 6.66 -10.57 -5.41
C TYR A 34 6.70 -10.29 -3.92
N VAL A 35 7.09 -9.08 -3.53
CA VAL A 35 7.30 -8.73 -2.13
C VAL A 35 6.26 -7.70 -1.74
N ALA A 36 5.60 -7.91 -0.61
CA ALA A 36 4.62 -6.98 -0.05
C ALA A 36 4.92 -6.71 1.41
N ARG A 37 5.00 -5.43 1.81
CA ARG A 37 5.00 -5.01 3.21
C ARG A 37 3.84 -4.05 3.44
N VAL A 38 2.95 -4.41 4.35
CA VAL A 38 1.66 -3.74 4.56
C VAL A 38 1.57 -3.22 5.99
N PHE A 39 1.20 -1.96 6.13
CA PHE A 39 1.08 -1.22 7.37
C PHE A 39 -0.40 -0.92 7.61
N PRO A 40 -0.89 -1.02 8.86
CA PRO A 40 -2.10 -0.32 9.24
C PRO A 40 -1.97 1.17 8.90
N ALA A 41 -3.02 1.76 8.35
CA ALA A 41 -3.06 3.16 7.98
C ALA A 41 -4.45 3.75 8.22
N PRO A 42 -4.58 5.08 8.34
CA PRO A 42 -5.86 5.73 8.54
C PRO A 42 -6.89 5.35 7.49
N ARG A 43 -8.15 5.24 7.88
CA ARG A 43 -9.30 5.12 6.98
C ARG A 43 -9.69 6.48 6.44
N HIS A 44 -10.53 6.52 5.41
CA HIS A 44 -10.88 7.76 4.69
C HIS A 44 -11.32 8.94 5.57
N ASN A 45 -12.07 8.67 6.64
CA ASN A 45 -12.60 9.70 7.54
C ASN A 45 -11.70 9.97 8.76
N GLU A 46 -10.56 9.28 8.86
CA GLU A 46 -9.63 9.43 9.98
C GLU A 46 -8.61 10.53 9.67
N PRO A 47 -8.16 11.27 10.71
CA PRO A 47 -7.11 12.28 10.55
C PRO A 47 -5.85 11.70 9.89
N GLY A 48 -5.19 12.49 9.06
CA GLY A 48 -3.95 12.09 8.37
C GLY A 48 -4.14 11.30 7.08
N ALA A 49 -5.34 10.77 6.79
CA ALA A 49 -5.60 10.03 5.55
C ALA A 49 -5.26 10.80 4.25
N PRO A 50 -5.59 12.11 4.12
CA PRO A 50 -5.17 12.90 2.94
C PRO A 50 -3.65 12.97 2.78
N VAL A 51 -2.93 13.18 3.89
CA VAL A 51 -1.46 13.28 3.90
C VAL A 51 -0.82 11.94 3.55
N VAL A 52 -1.34 10.83 4.07
CA VAL A 52 -0.86 9.48 3.73
C VAL A 52 -1.07 9.18 2.24
N MET A 53 -2.14 9.71 1.63
CA MET A 53 -2.36 9.57 0.19
C MET A 53 -1.27 10.28 -0.62
N VAL A 54 -0.94 11.53 -0.26
CA VAL A 54 0.14 12.29 -0.93
C VAL A 54 1.49 11.62 -0.72
N LEU A 55 1.76 11.19 0.51
CA LEU A 55 2.97 10.45 0.87
C LEU A 55 3.09 9.14 0.07
N ALA A 56 2.00 8.39 -0.08
CA ALA A 56 1.99 7.15 -0.85
C ALA A 56 2.33 7.39 -2.33
N ASN A 57 1.79 8.46 -2.93
CA ASN A 57 2.15 8.82 -4.30
C ASN A 57 3.65 9.15 -4.41
N HIS A 58 4.20 10.00 -3.52
CA HIS A 58 5.64 10.33 -3.51
C HIS A 58 6.54 9.11 -3.33
N LEU A 59 6.24 8.26 -2.33
CA LEU A 59 7.02 7.05 -2.08
C LEU A 59 6.93 6.05 -3.24
N GLY A 60 5.75 5.93 -3.85
CA GLY A 60 5.48 4.99 -4.93
C GLY A 60 6.16 5.39 -6.24
N ASP A 61 5.87 6.59 -6.72
CA ASP A 61 6.33 7.09 -8.03
C ASP A 61 7.76 7.64 -7.99
N GLY A 62 8.27 7.97 -6.79
CA GLY A 62 9.63 8.43 -6.58
C GLY A 62 10.53 7.31 -6.03
N LEU A 63 10.61 7.22 -4.71
CA LEU A 63 11.64 6.43 -4.01
C LEU A 63 11.60 4.95 -4.38
N LEU A 64 10.44 4.30 -4.26
CA LEU A 64 10.31 2.87 -4.54
C LEU A 64 10.52 2.58 -6.04
N TYR A 65 9.99 3.42 -6.92
CA TYR A 65 10.24 3.29 -8.36
C TYR A 65 11.75 3.34 -8.67
N GLN A 66 12.47 4.31 -8.11
CA GLN A 66 13.91 4.44 -8.32
C GLN A 66 14.68 3.24 -7.74
N ARG A 67 14.47 2.92 -6.46
CA ARG A 67 15.24 1.89 -5.75
C ARG A 67 14.95 0.47 -6.26
N ILE A 68 13.67 0.12 -6.41
CA ILE A 68 13.26 -1.25 -6.71
C ILE A 68 13.32 -1.54 -8.21
N ARG A 69 12.87 -0.60 -9.04
CA ARG A 69 12.81 -0.82 -10.49
C ARG A 69 14.05 -0.33 -11.22
N VAL A 70 14.45 0.93 -11.05
CA VAL A 70 15.57 1.50 -11.82
C VAL A 70 16.91 0.91 -11.37
N GLU A 71 17.17 0.93 -10.06
CA GLU A 71 18.42 0.42 -9.48
C GLU A 71 18.37 -1.11 -9.28
N GLY A 72 17.23 -1.63 -8.80
CA GLY A 72 17.06 -3.04 -8.47
C GLY A 72 16.71 -3.97 -9.65
N GLY A 73 16.24 -3.43 -10.77
CA GLY A 73 15.90 -4.21 -11.97
C GLY A 73 14.56 -4.96 -11.90
N ALA A 74 13.72 -4.71 -10.90
CA ALA A 74 12.37 -5.24 -10.86
C ALA A 74 11.49 -4.63 -11.96
N TYR A 75 10.46 -5.36 -12.40
CA TYR A 75 9.49 -4.78 -13.32
C TYR A 75 8.66 -3.67 -12.68
N GLY A 76 8.38 -3.75 -11.38
CA GLY A 76 7.63 -2.72 -10.67
C GLY A 76 8.06 -2.59 -9.23
N GLY A 77 8.16 -1.35 -8.77
CA GLY A 77 8.27 -0.97 -7.37
C GLY A 77 7.39 0.24 -7.15
N PHE A 78 6.43 0.13 -6.24
CA PHE A 78 5.42 1.15 -6.03
C PHE A 78 4.80 1.02 -4.64
N SER A 79 3.99 2.00 -4.25
CA SER A 79 3.19 1.93 -3.04
C SER A 79 1.70 2.00 -3.39
N VAL A 80 0.87 1.46 -2.50
CA VAL A 80 -0.59 1.55 -2.60
C VAL A 80 -1.14 1.92 -1.24
N TYR A 81 -1.95 2.98 -1.19
CA TYR A 81 -2.72 3.32 -0.02
C TYR A 81 -4.21 3.08 -0.30
N SER A 82 -4.86 2.32 0.57
CA SER A 82 -6.29 2.02 0.51
C SER A 82 -6.99 2.56 1.77
N PRO A 83 -7.59 3.76 1.71
CA PRO A 83 -8.36 4.32 2.82
C PRO A 83 -9.61 3.50 3.18
N SER A 84 -10.13 2.70 2.25
CA SER A 84 -11.28 1.83 2.53
C SER A 84 -10.88 0.61 3.35
N LEU A 85 -9.67 0.08 3.14
CA LEU A 85 -9.14 -1.03 3.91
C LEU A 85 -8.41 -0.57 5.18
N GLY A 86 -7.93 0.68 5.21
CA GLY A 86 -7.09 1.22 6.27
C GLY A 86 -5.68 0.64 6.21
N GLN A 87 -5.11 0.59 5.00
CA GLN A 87 -3.84 -0.08 4.73
C GLN A 87 -2.98 0.72 3.78
N PHE A 88 -1.69 0.84 4.10
CA PHE A 88 -0.63 1.30 3.21
C PHE A 88 0.27 0.12 2.88
N ALA A 89 0.68 -0.05 1.62
CA ALA A 89 1.50 -1.17 1.18
C ALA A 89 2.66 -0.70 0.32
N MET A 90 3.85 -1.25 0.56
CA MET A 90 4.98 -1.21 -0.36
C MET A 90 5.04 -2.54 -1.11
N LEU A 91 5.13 -2.48 -2.44
CA LEU A 91 4.96 -3.63 -3.31
C LEU A 91 6.06 -3.68 -4.38
N SER A 92 6.56 -4.89 -4.66
CA SER A 92 7.42 -5.18 -5.81
C SER A 92 6.80 -6.25 -6.69
N TYR A 93 7.02 -6.11 -8.00
CA TYR A 93 6.39 -6.96 -9.00
C TYR A 93 7.44 -7.47 -9.99
N ARG A 94 7.49 -8.80 -10.15
CA ARG A 94 8.50 -9.52 -10.94
C ARG A 94 9.92 -9.04 -10.60
N ASP A 95 10.23 -9.13 -9.31
CA ASP A 95 11.46 -8.63 -8.72
C ASP A 95 12.56 -9.70 -8.74
N PRO A 96 13.74 -9.44 -9.32
CA PRO A 96 14.83 -10.39 -9.29
C PRO A 96 15.49 -10.50 -7.90
N ASN A 97 15.25 -9.59 -6.95
CA ASN A 97 15.88 -9.60 -5.63
C ASN A 97 14.82 -9.74 -4.52
N LEU A 98 15.08 -10.57 -3.51
CA LEU A 98 14.19 -10.67 -2.34
C LEU A 98 14.77 -9.86 -1.17
N GLU A 99 15.95 -10.25 -0.71
CA GLU A 99 16.63 -9.68 0.45
C GLU A 99 16.91 -8.18 0.30
N LYS A 100 17.32 -7.73 -0.89
CA LYS A 100 17.54 -6.29 -1.15
C LYS A 100 16.26 -5.49 -1.08
N THR A 101 15.16 -6.04 -1.56
CA THR A 101 13.85 -5.39 -1.52
C THR A 101 13.32 -5.29 -0.10
N VAL A 102 13.56 -6.31 0.73
CA VAL A 102 13.27 -6.25 2.17
C VAL A 102 14.08 -5.12 2.84
N ASP A 103 15.39 -5.01 2.57
CA ASP A 103 16.24 -3.93 3.10
C ASP A 103 15.75 -2.54 2.66
N ILE A 104 15.39 -2.39 1.38
CA ILE A 104 14.84 -1.13 0.85
C ILE A 104 13.53 -0.77 1.57
N TYR A 105 12.64 -1.72 1.84
CA TYR A 105 11.41 -1.45 2.60
C TYR A 105 11.69 -1.07 4.06
N ASP A 106 12.67 -1.71 4.69
CA ASP A 106 13.07 -1.42 6.07
C ASP A 106 13.63 0.00 6.21
N ARG A 107 14.31 0.51 5.19
CA ARG A 107 14.92 1.84 5.18
C ARG A 107 14.10 2.93 4.50
N CYS A 108 13.05 2.57 3.75
CA CYS A 108 12.29 3.49 2.89
C CYS A 108 11.79 4.74 3.64
N LEU A 109 11.23 4.57 4.84
CA LEU A 109 10.69 5.70 5.60
C LEU A 109 11.79 6.59 6.18
N ASP A 110 12.91 6.01 6.61
CA ASP A 110 14.06 6.77 7.11
C ASP A 110 14.73 7.57 5.99
N GLU A 111 14.87 6.97 4.80
CA GLU A 111 15.36 7.66 3.61
C GLU A 111 14.43 8.81 3.21
N PHE A 112 13.12 8.56 3.18
CA PHE A 112 12.15 9.62 2.95
C PHE A 112 12.27 10.72 4.01
N LEU A 113 12.47 10.40 5.30
CA LEU A 113 12.58 11.41 6.35
C LEU A 113 13.85 12.26 6.24
N ALA A 114 14.94 11.70 5.72
CA ALA A 114 16.20 12.40 5.47
C ALA A 114 16.21 13.26 4.19
N GLU A 115 15.28 13.03 3.26
CA GLU A 115 15.15 13.77 2.00
C GLU A 115 14.85 15.27 2.24
N GLU A 116 15.43 16.18 1.46
CA GLU A 116 14.97 17.56 1.42
C GLU A 116 13.82 17.67 0.42
N LEU A 117 12.63 18.07 0.90
CA LEU A 117 11.45 18.24 0.05
C LEU A 117 11.30 19.71 -0.31
N ASP A 118 11.59 20.04 -1.58
CA ASP A 118 11.25 21.35 -2.12
C ASP A 118 9.77 21.43 -2.52
N GLN A 119 9.29 22.65 -2.79
CA GLN A 119 7.89 22.88 -3.13
C GLN A 119 7.49 22.16 -4.43
N ASP A 120 8.40 22.09 -5.42
CA ASP A 120 8.14 21.42 -6.69
C ASP A 120 7.89 19.90 -6.51
N THR A 121 8.64 19.26 -5.61
CA THR A 121 8.45 17.86 -5.25
C THR A 121 7.11 17.64 -4.57
N VAL A 122 6.74 18.51 -3.62
CA VAL A 122 5.42 18.44 -2.95
C VAL A 122 4.29 18.64 -3.96
N ASP A 123 4.40 19.64 -4.84
CA ASP A 123 3.40 19.93 -5.86
C ASP A 123 3.21 18.75 -6.82
N LYS A 124 4.30 18.10 -7.24
CA LYS A 124 4.25 16.88 -8.07
C LYS A 124 3.50 15.74 -7.38
N ALA A 125 3.77 15.49 -6.10
CA ALA A 125 3.07 14.46 -5.33
C ALA A 125 1.58 14.77 -5.17
N ILE A 126 1.22 16.05 -4.97
CA ILE A 126 -0.17 16.51 -4.93
C ILE A 126 -0.83 16.31 -6.29
N ILE A 127 -0.18 16.69 -7.40
CA ILE A 127 -0.70 16.53 -8.76
C ILE A 127 -0.94 15.06 -9.07
N GLY A 128 0.02 14.18 -8.77
CA GLY A 128 -0.12 12.73 -8.94
C GLY A 128 -1.30 12.18 -8.16
N THR A 129 -1.43 12.60 -6.90
CA THR A 129 -2.57 12.23 -6.05
C THR A 129 -3.92 12.70 -6.61
N VAL A 130 -4.00 13.95 -7.08
CA VAL A 130 -5.23 14.50 -7.66
C VAL A 130 -5.57 13.80 -8.98
N ALA A 131 -4.57 13.46 -9.80
CA ALA A 131 -4.78 12.72 -11.03
C ALA A 131 -5.41 11.34 -10.78
N ASP A 132 -5.02 10.67 -9.69
CA ASP A 132 -5.64 9.41 -9.26
C ASP A 132 -7.07 9.60 -8.72
N LEU A 133 -7.30 10.65 -7.92
CA LEU A 133 -8.63 10.96 -7.38
C LEU A 133 -9.65 11.35 -8.46
N ASP A 134 -9.21 12.05 -9.50
CA ASP A 134 -10.03 12.58 -10.58
C ASP A 134 -9.99 11.74 -11.85
N ARG A 135 -9.45 10.52 -11.78
CA ARG A 135 -9.29 9.65 -12.94
C ARG A 135 -10.60 9.52 -13.73
N PRO A 136 -10.61 9.76 -15.06
CA PRO A 136 -11.80 9.58 -15.87
C PRO A 136 -12.33 8.15 -15.77
N MET A 137 -13.64 8.01 -15.63
CA MET A 137 -14.32 6.73 -15.49
C MET A 137 -15.44 6.63 -16.54
N ASP A 138 -15.55 5.46 -17.17
CA ASP A 138 -16.68 5.14 -18.04
C ASP A 138 -17.99 5.01 -17.22
N PRO A 139 -19.18 5.00 -17.87
CA PRO A 139 -20.45 4.98 -17.17
C PRO A 139 -20.64 3.81 -16.19
N ALA A 140 -20.14 2.62 -16.51
CA ALA A 140 -20.31 1.45 -15.64
C ALA A 140 -19.42 1.57 -14.40
N THR A 141 -18.14 1.95 -14.58
CA THR A 141 -17.21 2.19 -13.47
C THR A 141 -17.70 3.32 -12.57
N ARG A 142 -18.27 4.40 -13.13
CA ARG A 142 -18.88 5.49 -12.34
C ARG A 142 -20.05 4.99 -11.50
N GLY A 143 -20.89 4.12 -12.04
CA GLY A 143 -22.02 3.52 -11.33
C GLY A 143 -21.57 2.67 -10.15
N LEU A 144 -20.55 1.82 -10.37
CA LEU A 144 -19.96 0.99 -9.31
C LEU A 144 -19.32 1.84 -8.22
N ALA A 145 -18.48 2.82 -8.59
CA ALA A 145 -17.86 3.72 -7.63
C ALA A 145 -18.88 4.51 -6.81
N ALA A 146 -20.00 4.93 -7.41
CA ALA A 146 -21.08 5.59 -6.69
C ALA A 146 -21.78 4.65 -5.68
N LEU A 147 -21.98 3.39 -6.05
CA LEU A 147 -22.52 2.36 -5.15
C LEU A 147 -21.57 2.10 -3.98
N GLU A 148 -20.28 1.87 -4.25
CA GLU A 148 -19.26 1.64 -3.23
C GLU A 148 -19.19 2.80 -2.24
N ARG A 149 -19.16 4.04 -2.73
CA ARG A 149 -19.18 5.25 -1.89
C ARG A 149 -20.42 5.31 -1.01
N ARG A 150 -21.59 5.01 -1.57
CA ARG A 150 -22.85 4.99 -0.81
C ARG A 150 -22.83 3.93 0.28
N LEU A 151 -22.34 2.72 -0.01
CA LEU A 151 -22.21 1.63 0.96
C LEU A 151 -21.19 1.95 2.06
N ALA A 152 -20.12 2.68 1.71
CA ALA A 152 -19.10 3.14 2.65
C ALA A 152 -19.46 4.43 3.41
N GLY A 153 -20.63 5.03 3.14
CA GLY A 153 -21.04 6.31 3.75
C GLY A 153 -20.20 7.52 3.33
N LEU A 154 -19.50 7.45 2.20
CA LEU A 154 -18.65 8.52 1.68
C LEU A 154 -19.48 9.56 0.93
N THR A 155 -19.81 10.65 1.61
CA THR A 155 -20.57 11.77 1.03
C THR A 155 -19.70 12.61 0.09
N ASP A 156 -20.34 13.33 -0.84
CA ASP A 156 -19.61 14.25 -1.72
C ASP A 156 -18.93 15.39 -0.96
N ASP A 157 -19.51 15.84 0.16
CA ASP A 157 -18.89 16.82 1.05
C ASP A 157 -17.63 16.27 1.73
N ALA A 158 -17.66 15.01 2.22
CA ALA A 158 -16.48 14.35 2.77
C ALA A 158 -15.37 14.22 1.72
N ARG A 159 -15.73 13.82 0.50
CA ARG A 159 -14.79 13.70 -0.63
C ARG A 159 -14.18 15.06 -1.01
N ARG A 160 -14.99 16.12 -1.04
CA ARG A 160 -14.51 17.48 -1.30
C ARG A 160 -13.50 17.91 -0.24
N ARG A 161 -13.82 17.75 1.05
CA ARG A 161 -12.90 18.10 2.16
C ARG A 161 -11.61 17.28 2.12
N PHE A 162 -11.70 15.99 1.79
CA PHE A 162 -10.53 15.13 1.62
C PHE A 162 -9.60 15.69 0.54
N LYS A 163 -10.17 16.06 -0.61
CA LYS A 163 -9.41 16.63 -1.73
C LYS A 163 -8.84 18.01 -1.40
N GLU A 164 -9.58 18.86 -0.71
CA GLU A 164 -9.08 20.16 -0.23
C GLU A 164 -7.87 19.96 0.69
N ALA A 165 -7.92 18.99 1.61
CA ALA A 165 -6.80 18.67 2.49
C ALA A 165 -5.58 18.12 1.71
N VAL A 166 -5.80 17.31 0.66
CA VAL A 166 -4.72 16.89 -0.26
C VAL A 166 -4.06 18.11 -0.91
N LEU A 167 -4.85 19.05 -1.45
CA LEU A 167 -4.36 20.24 -2.15
C LEU A 167 -3.57 21.20 -1.25
N THR A 168 -3.81 21.17 0.06
CA THR A 168 -3.12 22.02 1.04
C THR A 168 -2.04 21.28 1.82
N THR A 169 -1.64 20.08 1.38
CA THR A 169 -0.58 19.31 2.04
C THR A 169 0.78 20.02 1.88
N THR A 170 1.58 20.04 2.95
CA THR A 170 2.92 20.64 2.95
C THR A 170 4.01 19.59 3.15
N ALA A 171 5.27 19.95 2.91
CA ALA A 171 6.43 19.11 3.21
C ALA A 171 6.44 18.68 4.69
N GLU A 172 6.17 19.59 5.62
CA GLU A 172 6.11 19.31 7.05
C GLU A 172 5.00 18.32 7.38
N ALA A 173 3.84 18.46 6.74
CA ALA A 173 2.74 17.52 6.91
C ALA A 173 3.11 16.13 6.40
N MET A 174 3.76 16.02 5.23
CA MET A 174 4.23 14.73 4.71
C MET A 174 5.25 14.07 5.64
N LYS A 175 6.23 14.84 6.16
CA LYS A 175 7.21 14.36 7.14
C LYS A 175 6.53 13.94 8.45
N GLY A 176 5.56 14.72 8.92
CA GLY A 176 4.74 14.39 10.10
C GLY A 176 3.98 13.09 9.90
N GLY A 177 3.28 12.94 8.78
CA GLY A 177 2.56 11.72 8.43
C GLY A 177 3.46 10.49 8.34
N ALA A 178 4.67 10.62 7.78
CA ALA A 178 5.62 9.53 7.78
C ALA A 178 6.02 9.11 9.21
N ARG A 179 6.38 10.05 10.09
CA ARG A 179 6.79 9.73 11.48
C ARG A 179 5.64 9.21 12.33
N GLU A 180 4.54 9.93 12.35
CA GLU A 180 3.46 9.75 13.33
C GLU A 180 2.49 8.65 12.92
N ILE A 181 2.44 8.30 11.63
CA ILE A 181 1.51 7.30 11.11
C ILE A 181 2.27 6.07 10.63
N LEU A 182 3.11 6.20 9.60
CA LEU A 182 3.73 5.03 8.97
C LEU A 182 4.85 4.41 9.81
N CYS A 183 5.76 5.22 10.37
CA CYS A 183 6.82 4.73 11.26
C CYS A 183 6.22 4.20 12.57
N ALA A 184 5.22 4.88 13.13
CA ALA A 184 4.52 4.42 14.33
C ALA A 184 3.82 3.07 14.11
N ALA A 185 3.29 2.82 12.91
CA ALA A 185 2.65 1.56 12.53
C ALA A 185 3.63 0.47 12.07
N ALA A 186 4.93 0.78 11.93
CA ALA A 186 5.92 -0.18 11.43
C ALA A 186 6.04 -1.49 12.26
N PRO A 187 5.89 -1.48 13.61
CA PRO A 187 5.88 -2.72 14.40
C PRO A 187 4.66 -3.62 14.12
N GLU A 188 3.56 -3.05 13.64
CA GLU A 188 2.35 -3.79 13.26
C GLU A 188 2.35 -4.21 11.79
N ALA A 189 3.34 -3.76 11.03
CA ALA A 189 3.45 -4.07 9.61
C ALA A 189 3.63 -5.57 9.40
N ARG A 190 2.95 -6.09 8.39
CA ARG A 190 3.03 -7.50 7.97
C ARG A 190 3.72 -7.60 6.64
N GLN A 191 4.50 -8.65 6.45
CA GLN A 191 5.20 -8.92 5.21
C GLN A 191 4.79 -10.27 4.64
N ALA A 192 4.57 -10.30 3.33
CA ALA A 192 4.28 -11.52 2.59
C ALA A 192 5.06 -11.53 1.29
N VAL A 193 5.59 -12.69 0.92
CA VAL A 193 6.37 -12.88 -0.29
C VAL A 193 5.88 -14.08 -1.08
N LEU A 194 5.80 -13.94 -2.39
CA LEU A 194 5.69 -15.05 -3.33
C LEU A 194 7.03 -15.16 -4.06
N ALA A 195 7.76 -16.25 -3.85
CA ALA A 195 9.08 -16.42 -4.46
C ALA A 195 9.44 -17.91 -4.60
N PRO A 196 10.44 -18.24 -5.45
CA PRO A 196 11.04 -19.57 -5.46
C PRO A 196 11.54 -19.96 -4.07
N ARG A 197 11.34 -21.22 -3.70
CA ARG A 197 11.67 -21.74 -2.37
C ARG A 197 13.12 -21.43 -1.99
N GLU A 198 14.04 -21.66 -2.91
CA GLU A 198 15.47 -21.48 -2.73
C GLU A 198 15.81 -20.01 -2.42
N ARG A 199 15.06 -19.05 -2.99
CA ARG A 199 15.23 -17.63 -2.70
C ARG A 199 14.73 -17.26 -1.32
N ILE A 200 13.61 -17.82 -0.89
CA ILE A 200 13.09 -17.57 0.46
C ILE A 200 14.05 -18.17 1.50
N GLU A 201 14.55 -19.38 1.26
CA GLU A 201 15.54 -20.03 2.13
C GLU A 201 16.87 -19.27 2.17
N ALA A 202 17.36 -18.78 1.02
CA ALA A 202 18.55 -17.92 0.96
C ALA A 202 18.35 -16.60 1.72
N ALA A 203 17.20 -15.95 1.56
CA ALA A 203 16.87 -14.73 2.29
C ALA A 203 16.77 -14.98 3.80
N ASN A 204 16.16 -16.09 4.22
CA ASN A 204 16.08 -16.50 5.63
C ASN A 204 17.46 -16.75 6.26
N GLY A 205 18.49 -17.06 5.46
CA GLY A 205 19.86 -17.20 5.94
C GLY A 205 20.56 -15.88 6.28
N VAL A 206 20.05 -14.74 5.80
CA VAL A 206 20.68 -13.41 5.96
C VAL A 206 19.79 -12.38 6.66
N LEU A 207 18.48 -12.54 6.62
CA LEU A 207 17.54 -11.63 7.25
C LEU A 207 17.51 -11.83 8.78
N PRO A 208 17.35 -10.75 9.56
CA PRO A 208 17.26 -10.84 11.02
C PRO A 208 16.01 -11.60 11.47
N GLU A 209 14.91 -11.45 10.72
CA GLU A 209 13.65 -12.16 10.96
C GLU A 209 13.29 -12.99 9.72
N PRO A 210 13.24 -14.33 9.83
CA PRO A 210 12.96 -15.21 8.72
C PRO A 210 11.46 -15.20 8.35
N PHE A 211 11.17 -15.53 7.09
CA PHE A 211 9.83 -15.83 6.61
C PHE A 211 9.41 -17.26 7.00
N GLU A 212 8.20 -17.40 7.52
CA GLU A 212 7.56 -18.71 7.66
C GLU A 212 7.13 -19.19 6.26
N ILE A 213 7.68 -20.33 5.80
CA ILE A 213 7.39 -20.88 4.47
C ILE A 213 6.12 -21.73 4.53
N ILE A 214 5.06 -21.26 3.90
CA ILE A 214 3.82 -22.00 3.72
C ILE A 214 3.91 -22.82 2.43
N GLY A 215 3.73 -24.13 2.54
CA GLY A 215 3.58 -25.01 1.38
C GLY A 215 2.20 -24.85 0.75
N LEU A 216 2.15 -24.68 -0.58
CA LEU A 216 0.94 -24.96 -1.34
C LEU A 216 0.97 -26.47 -1.62
N GLU A 217 0.17 -27.24 -0.88
CA GLU A 217 -0.11 -28.66 -1.19
C GLU A 217 -0.94 -28.80 -2.46
#